data_AF-A0A9X3LXW8-F1
#
_entry.id   AF-A0A9X3LXW8-F1
#
_cell.length_a   1.000
_cell.length_b   1.000
_cell.length_c   1.000
_cell.angle_alpha   90.00
_cell.angle_beta   90.00
_cell.angle_gamma   90.00
#
_symmetry.space_group_name_H-M   'P 1'
#
loop_
_entity.id
_entity.type
_entity.pdbx_description
1 polymer ?
#
loop_
_entity_poly.entity_id
_entity_poly.type
_entity_poly.pdbx_seq_one_letter_code
_entity_poly.pdbx_strand_id
1 'polypeptide(L)'
;MRKLVVVGAALCLTLAGCGSATVDSEPSQETEVAPLERESDTPTSAEETSSKAQEDRGAREISEIPSAEVPESEAKYLGKLKDAGVNVDGVEDQLLGAGKAACDENEVTISAVAGQLVEQQRTTMDFEELSKLITDSARTGIC
;
A
#
# COMPACT_ATOMS: atom_id res chain seq x y z
N MET A 1 -22.19 -20.29 42.79
CA MET A 1 -22.38 -18.86 43.12
C MET A 1 -21.33 -18.43 44.14
N ARG A 2 -20.24 -17.81 43.69
CA ARG A 2 -19.33 -17.02 44.55
C ARG A 2 -18.94 -15.79 43.76
N LYS A 3 -19.51 -14.66 44.18
CA LYS A 3 -19.29 -13.32 43.64
C LYS A 3 -17.95 -12.83 44.18
N LEU A 4 -17.03 -12.41 43.32
CA LEU A 4 -15.87 -11.61 43.71
C LEU A 4 -16.04 -10.23 43.07
N VAL A 5 -16.16 -9.24 43.94
CA VAL A 5 -16.32 -7.81 43.64
C VAL A 5 -14.94 -7.15 43.70
N VAL A 6 -14.59 -6.54 42.57
CA VAL A 6 -13.84 -5.29 42.34
C VAL A 6 -12.82 -4.81 43.38
N VAL A 7 -11.56 -4.75 42.95
CA VAL A 7 -10.57 -3.69 43.25
C VAL A 7 -9.77 -3.54 41.95
N GLY A 8 -9.84 -2.46 41.16
CA GLY A 8 -9.63 -1.08 41.56
C GLY A 8 -8.13 -0.74 41.57
N ALA A 9 -7.42 -0.96 40.46
CA ALA A 9 -6.03 -0.53 40.30
C ALA A 9 -5.93 0.48 39.15
N ALA A 10 -5.46 1.67 39.53
CA ALA A 10 -5.48 2.89 38.74
C ALA A 10 -4.62 2.80 37.48
N LEU A 11 -5.17 3.40 36.43
CA LEU A 11 -4.56 3.70 35.15
C LEU A 11 -3.45 4.74 35.34
N CYS A 12 -2.20 4.37 35.12
CA CYS A 12 -1.10 5.31 34.88
C CYS A 12 -0.32 4.84 33.64
N LEU A 13 -0.92 4.99 32.45
CA LEU A 13 -0.16 4.99 31.20
C LEU A 13 0.58 6.31 31.10
N THR A 14 1.85 6.33 31.49
CA THR A 14 2.78 7.36 31.03
C THR A 14 3.20 6.98 29.61
N LEU A 15 2.41 7.39 28.61
CA LEU A 15 2.91 7.50 27.24
C LEU A 15 3.97 8.61 27.24
N ALA A 16 5.25 8.23 27.31
CA ALA A 16 6.31 9.08 26.81
C ALA A 16 6.12 9.14 25.29
N GLY A 17 5.59 10.26 24.80
CA GLY A 17 5.49 10.52 23.37
C GLY A 17 6.88 10.49 22.74
N CYS A 18 7.09 9.59 21.78
CA CYS A 18 8.10 9.78 20.74
C CYS A 18 7.60 10.90 19.84
N GLY A 19 7.91 12.13 20.21
CA GLY A 19 7.55 13.32 19.45
C GLY A 19 8.64 14.34 19.59
N SER A 20 9.65 14.27 18.71
CA SER A 20 10.46 15.39 18.22
C SER A 20 11.51 14.87 17.23
N ALA A 21 11.09 14.49 16.03
CA ALA A 21 11.95 14.64 14.86
C ALA A 21 11.76 16.08 14.34
N THR A 22 12.16 17.06 15.14
CA THR A 22 12.41 18.40 14.59
C THR A 22 13.78 18.31 13.93
N VAL A 23 13.84 18.56 12.63
CA VAL A 23 15.10 18.85 11.94
C VAL A 23 15.85 19.89 12.76
N ASP A 24 17.06 19.55 13.18
CA ASP A 24 17.99 20.48 13.79
C ASP A 24 18.29 21.55 12.73
N SER A 25 17.70 22.74 12.89
CA SER A 25 18.04 23.89 12.07
C SER A 25 19.42 24.37 12.52
N GLU A 26 20.46 23.88 11.86
CA GLU A 26 21.78 24.49 11.87
C GLU A 26 21.66 25.98 11.50
N PRO A 27 22.49 26.87 12.08
CA PRO A 27 22.35 28.30 11.87
C PRO A 27 22.60 28.66 10.40
N SER A 28 21.53 29.09 9.75
CA SER A 28 21.44 29.99 8.59
C SER A 28 22.77 30.18 7.83
N GLN A 29 23.09 29.26 6.93
CA GLN A 29 23.87 29.65 5.77
C GLN A 29 22.91 30.38 4.83
N GLU A 30 23.01 31.71 4.83
CA GLU A 30 22.33 32.61 3.90
C GLU A 30 22.68 32.18 2.48
N THR A 31 21.83 31.34 1.88
CA THR A 31 21.92 31.04 0.45
C THR A 31 21.18 32.17 -0.25
N GLU A 32 21.95 33.19 -0.64
CA GLU A 32 21.48 34.28 -1.48
C GLU A 32 21.07 33.69 -2.85
N VAL A 33 19.76 33.50 -3.04
CA VAL A 33 19.20 33.17 -4.35
C VAL A 33 19.02 34.47 -5.14
N ALA A 34 19.72 34.56 -6.27
CA ALA A 34 19.61 35.69 -7.19
C ALA A 34 18.14 35.89 -7.64
N PRO A 35 17.61 37.12 -7.66
CA PRO A 35 16.26 37.38 -8.13
C PRO A 35 16.06 36.91 -9.58
N LEU A 36 15.05 36.08 -9.81
CA LEU A 36 14.64 35.67 -11.14
C LEU A 36 13.91 36.86 -11.80
N GLU A 37 14.57 37.57 -12.71
CA GLU A 37 13.90 38.57 -13.55
C GLU A 37 12.96 37.84 -14.53
N ARG A 38 11.67 38.12 -14.41
CA ARG A 38 10.66 37.66 -15.36
C ARG A 38 10.67 38.61 -16.55
N GLU A 39 11.49 38.31 -17.56
CA GLU A 39 11.35 38.94 -18.88
C GLU A 39 9.93 38.66 -19.39
N SER A 40 9.17 39.74 -19.51
CA SER A 40 7.87 39.73 -20.15
C SER A 40 8.09 40.12 -21.60
N ASP A 41 8.32 39.14 -22.46
CA ASP A 41 8.30 39.35 -23.90
C ASP A 41 6.95 38.99 -24.50
N THR A 42 6.45 39.98 -25.24
CA THR A 42 5.20 40.07 -25.98
C THR A 42 4.94 38.93 -26.97
N PRO A 43 3.66 38.69 -27.35
CA PRO A 43 3.31 37.65 -28.31
C PRO A 43 3.72 38.08 -29.72
N THR A 44 4.62 37.32 -30.34
CA THR A 44 4.83 37.40 -31.79
C THR A 44 4.02 36.32 -32.49
N SER A 45 3.23 36.77 -33.46
CA SER A 45 2.27 35.98 -34.22
C SER A 45 2.93 35.36 -35.46
N ALA A 46 2.52 34.12 -35.74
CA ALA A 46 2.49 33.43 -37.03
C ALA A 46 3.82 33.05 -37.70
N GLU A 47 4.13 31.75 -37.65
CA GLU A 47 4.62 31.02 -38.82
C GLU A 47 3.77 29.76 -39.04
N GLU A 48 3.01 29.77 -40.13
CA GLU A 48 2.37 28.62 -40.75
C GLU A 48 3.45 27.65 -41.24
N THR A 49 3.82 26.68 -40.42
CA THR A 49 4.55 25.49 -40.88
C THR A 49 3.57 24.33 -40.90
N SER A 50 3.30 23.83 -42.11
CA SER A 50 2.55 22.59 -42.37
C SER A 50 3.34 21.38 -41.83
N SER A 51 3.38 21.21 -40.52
CA SER A 51 3.75 19.97 -39.86
C SER A 51 2.52 19.07 -39.82
N LYS A 52 2.58 17.91 -40.46
CA LYS A 52 1.66 16.79 -40.19
C LYS A 52 1.61 16.63 -38.67
N ALA A 53 0.52 17.08 -38.04
CA ALA A 53 0.40 17.07 -36.60
C ALA A 53 0.58 15.64 -36.12
N GLN A 54 1.73 15.37 -35.49
CA GLN A 54 1.94 14.13 -34.79
C GLN A 54 0.96 14.17 -33.63
N GLU A 55 -0.18 13.48 -33.77
CA GLU A 55 -1.19 13.45 -32.73
C GLU A 55 -0.54 12.93 -31.45
N ASP A 56 -0.73 13.65 -30.35
CA ASP A 56 -0.32 13.18 -29.05
C ASP A 56 -1.10 11.89 -28.74
N ARG A 57 -0.37 10.77 -28.70
CA ARG A 57 -0.91 9.45 -28.37
C ARG A 57 -0.71 9.11 -26.91
N GLY A 58 0.05 9.92 -26.17
CA GLY A 58 0.19 9.80 -24.73
C GLY A 58 -1.06 10.36 -24.03
N ALA A 59 -1.50 9.70 -22.96
CA ALA A 59 -2.54 10.21 -22.04
C ALA A 59 -3.87 10.66 -22.69
N ARG A 60 -4.32 10.02 -23.77
CA ARG A 60 -5.64 10.29 -24.35
C ARG A 60 -6.76 9.96 -23.37
N GLU A 61 -7.83 10.74 -23.41
CA GLU A 61 -9.05 10.45 -22.65
C GLU A 61 -9.61 9.09 -23.08
N ILE A 62 -9.74 8.20 -22.10
CA ILE A 62 -10.43 6.92 -22.26
C ILE A 62 -11.86 7.08 -21.76
N SER A 63 -12.84 6.62 -22.54
CA SER A 63 -14.25 6.71 -22.15
C SER A 63 -14.60 5.77 -21.00
N GLU A 64 -13.80 4.74 -20.77
CA GLU A 64 -14.00 3.75 -19.73
C GLU A 64 -12.66 3.08 -19.39
N ILE A 65 -12.43 2.81 -18.10
CA ILE A 65 -11.29 2.01 -17.67
C ILE A 65 -11.59 0.55 -18.03
N PRO A 66 -10.71 -0.13 -18.81
CA PRO A 66 -10.88 -1.55 -19.06
C PRO A 66 -10.95 -2.32 -17.73
N SER A 67 -12.00 -3.11 -17.55
CA SER A 67 -12.10 -3.98 -16.37
C SER A 67 -11.07 -5.10 -16.49
N ALA A 68 -10.17 -5.20 -15.52
CA ALA A 68 -9.29 -6.35 -15.38
C ALA A 68 -10.09 -7.47 -14.69
N GLU A 69 -10.26 -8.61 -15.36
CA GLU A 69 -10.81 -9.81 -14.72
C GLU A 69 -9.72 -10.47 -13.87
N VAL A 70 -10.07 -10.83 -12.63
CA VAL A 70 -9.18 -11.63 -11.78
C VAL A 70 -9.07 -13.04 -12.39
N PRO A 71 -7.87 -13.53 -12.71
CA PRO A 71 -7.67 -14.88 -13.23
C PRO A 71 -8.28 -15.94 -12.31
N GLU A 72 -8.79 -17.04 -12.87
CA GLU A 72 -9.41 -18.12 -12.09
C GLU A 72 -8.47 -18.67 -11.00
N SER A 73 -7.16 -18.76 -11.28
CA SER A 73 -6.14 -19.18 -10.32
C SER A 73 -6.06 -18.25 -9.10
N GLU A 74 -6.14 -16.94 -9.32
CA GLU A 74 -6.11 -15.90 -8.30
C GLU A 74 -7.40 -15.90 -7.47
N ALA A 75 -8.55 -16.05 -8.13
CA ALA A 75 -9.83 -16.22 -7.44
C ALA A 75 -9.84 -17.48 -6.56
N LYS A 76 -9.27 -18.59 -7.04
CA LYS A 76 -9.14 -19.84 -6.27
C LYS A 76 -8.20 -19.69 -5.08
N TYR A 77 -7.10 -18.97 -5.23
CA TYR A 77 -6.20 -18.64 -4.12
C TYR A 77 -6.92 -17.83 -3.03
N LEU A 78 -7.60 -16.74 -3.41
CA LEU A 78 -8.37 -15.93 -2.46
C LEU A 78 -9.50 -16.74 -1.81
N GLY A 79 -10.14 -17.63 -2.57
CA GLY A 79 -11.14 -18.58 -2.06
C GLY A 79 -10.59 -19.48 -0.96
N LYS A 80 -9.41 -20.09 -1.16
CA LYS A 80 -8.76 -20.91 -0.12
C LYS A 80 -8.48 -20.13 1.17
N LEU A 81 -8.02 -18.89 1.05
CA LEU A 81 -7.77 -18.04 2.22
C LEU A 81 -9.08 -17.72 2.95
N LYS A 82 -10.13 -17.40 2.20
CA LYS A 82 -11.48 -17.15 2.73
C LYS A 82 -12.04 -18.38 3.45
N ASP A 83 -11.93 -19.54 2.83
CA ASP A 83 -12.39 -20.82 3.40
C ASP A 83 -11.64 -21.19 4.68
N ALA A 84 -10.37 -20.80 4.79
CA ALA A 84 -9.56 -20.98 5.99
C ALA A 84 -9.88 -19.97 7.10
N GLY A 85 -10.71 -18.96 6.85
CA GLY A 85 -11.13 -17.96 7.85
C GLY A 85 -10.39 -16.62 7.77
N VAL A 86 -9.66 -16.36 6.69
CA VAL A 86 -9.12 -15.02 6.41
C VAL A 86 -10.21 -14.15 5.78
N ASN A 87 -10.51 -13.01 6.37
CA ASN A 87 -11.32 -11.99 5.72
C ASN A 87 -10.51 -11.39 4.57
N VAL A 88 -10.91 -11.65 3.33
CA VAL A 88 -10.21 -11.17 2.13
C VAL A 88 -10.79 -9.85 1.61
N ASP A 89 -12.00 -9.49 2.05
CA ASP A 89 -12.79 -8.42 1.45
C ASP A 89 -12.11 -7.04 1.68
N GLY A 90 -11.65 -6.39 0.61
CA GLY A 90 -10.95 -5.10 0.62
C GLY A 90 -9.43 -5.15 0.78
N VAL A 91 -8.81 -6.34 0.75
CA VAL A 91 -7.34 -6.51 0.72
C VAL A 91 -6.87 -7.51 -0.34
N GLU A 92 -7.73 -7.87 -1.27
CA GLU A 92 -7.50 -8.91 -2.28
C GLU A 92 -6.17 -8.69 -2.98
N ASP A 93 -5.89 -7.46 -3.41
CA ASP A 93 -4.63 -7.09 -4.07
C ASP A 93 -3.40 -7.30 -3.18
N GLN A 94 -3.50 -7.05 -1.88
CA GLN A 94 -2.39 -7.26 -0.92
C GLN A 94 -2.12 -8.75 -0.74
N LEU A 95 -3.18 -9.56 -0.66
CA LEU A 95 -3.09 -11.01 -0.56
C LEU A 95 -2.53 -11.60 -1.87
N LEU A 96 -2.99 -11.12 -3.03
CA LEU A 96 -2.45 -11.53 -4.32
C LEU A 96 -0.97 -11.14 -4.45
N GLY A 97 -0.59 -9.94 -4.03
CA GLY A 97 0.80 -9.49 -3.98
C GLY A 97 1.68 -10.38 -3.08
N ALA A 98 1.21 -10.69 -1.87
CA ALA A 98 1.90 -11.61 -0.96
C ALA A 98 2.00 -13.03 -1.53
N GLY A 99 0.93 -13.50 -2.17
CA GLY A 99 0.90 -14.80 -2.83
C GLY A 99 1.89 -14.88 -4.00
N LYS A 100 2.01 -13.84 -4.83
CA LYS A 100 3.04 -13.77 -5.88
C LYS A 100 4.45 -13.72 -5.30
N ALA A 101 4.67 -12.98 -4.21
CA ALA A 101 5.95 -12.97 -3.51
C ALA A 101 6.35 -14.35 -2.97
N ALA A 102 5.38 -15.21 -2.61
CA ALA A 102 5.66 -16.59 -2.22
C ALA A 102 6.19 -17.48 -3.35
N CYS A 103 5.91 -17.12 -4.61
CA CYS A 103 6.43 -17.83 -5.79
C CYS A 103 7.92 -17.52 -6.01
N ASP A 104 8.34 -16.32 -5.64
CA ASP A 104 9.74 -15.87 -5.68
C ASP A 104 10.50 -16.13 -4.37
N GLU A 105 9.91 -16.90 -3.44
CA GLU A 105 10.47 -17.22 -2.12
C GLU A 105 10.77 -15.96 -1.26
N ASN A 106 10.04 -14.86 -1.50
CA ASN A 106 10.20 -13.62 -0.75
C ASN A 106 9.32 -13.63 0.51
N GLU A 107 9.91 -14.10 1.62
CA GLU A 107 9.25 -14.21 2.92
C GLU A 107 8.93 -12.86 3.59
N VAL A 108 9.62 -11.78 3.20
CA VAL A 108 9.46 -10.46 3.84
C VAL A 108 8.08 -9.88 3.52
N THR A 109 7.66 -9.94 2.27
CA THR A 109 6.33 -9.45 1.84
C THR A 109 5.22 -10.28 2.48
N ILE A 110 5.39 -11.60 2.56
CA ILE A 110 4.43 -12.51 3.20
C ILE A 110 4.28 -12.14 4.67
N SER A 111 5.40 -11.98 5.37
CA SER A 111 5.43 -11.63 6.80
C SER A 111 4.77 -10.27 7.05
N ALA A 112 5.06 -9.27 6.22
CA ALA A 112 4.45 -7.94 6.37
C ALA A 112 2.92 -7.99 6.25
N VAL A 113 2.40 -8.69 5.23
CA VAL A 113 0.97 -8.82 5.01
C VAL A 113 0.31 -9.68 6.09
N ALA A 114 0.93 -10.81 6.49
CA ALA A 114 0.40 -11.66 7.54
C ALA A 114 0.30 -10.91 8.88
N GLY A 115 1.35 -10.19 9.27
CA GLY A 115 1.35 -9.36 10.48
C GLY A 115 0.24 -8.31 10.45
N GLN A 116 0.08 -7.61 9.33
CA GLN A 116 -0.99 -6.63 9.16
C GLN A 116 -2.38 -7.26 9.37
N LEU A 117 -2.64 -8.43 8.78
CA LEU A 117 -3.94 -9.08 8.84
C LEU A 117 -4.30 -9.58 10.24
N VAL A 118 -3.31 -10.06 10.99
CA VAL A 118 -3.48 -10.47 12.39
C VAL A 118 -3.81 -9.25 13.26
N GLU A 119 -3.03 -8.17 13.15
CA GLU A 119 -3.26 -6.94 13.95
C GLU A 119 -4.60 -6.26 13.62
N GLN A 120 -5.05 -6.36 12.37
CA GLN A 120 -6.35 -5.86 11.94
C GLN A 120 -7.52 -6.79 12.30
N GLN A 121 -7.27 -7.90 13.00
CA GLN A 121 -8.27 -8.92 13.37
C GLN A 121 -9.03 -9.48 12.16
N ARG A 122 -8.35 -9.58 11.02
CA ARG A 122 -8.93 -10.10 9.77
C ARG A 122 -8.81 -11.63 9.69
N THR A 123 -8.21 -12.27 10.69
CA THR A 123 -8.23 -13.71 10.92
C THR A 123 -8.10 -13.98 12.43
N THR A 124 -8.43 -15.19 12.87
CA THR A 124 -8.14 -15.68 14.23
C THR A 124 -6.85 -16.50 14.30
N MET A 125 -6.22 -16.79 13.16
CA MET A 125 -4.92 -17.46 13.10
C MET A 125 -3.84 -16.57 13.70
N ASP A 126 -2.79 -17.20 14.21
CA ASP A 126 -1.58 -16.47 14.56
C ASP A 126 -0.73 -16.15 13.31
N PHE A 127 0.31 -15.35 13.53
CA PHE A 127 1.20 -14.88 12.48
C PHE A 127 1.87 -16.02 11.68
N GLU A 128 2.31 -17.08 12.37
CA GLU A 128 3.07 -18.16 11.75
C GLU A 128 2.13 -19.06 10.92
N GLU A 129 0.96 -19.38 11.49
CA GLU A 129 -0.09 -20.14 10.81
C GLU A 129 -0.58 -19.39 9.56
N LEU A 130 -0.83 -18.08 9.66
CA LEU A 130 -1.27 -17.28 8.52
C LEU A 130 -0.18 -17.16 7.44
N SER A 131 1.07 -16.92 7.82
CA SER A 131 2.19 -16.82 6.88
C SER A 131 2.38 -18.13 6.10
N LYS A 132 2.24 -19.26 6.80
CA LYS A 132 2.29 -20.58 6.19
C LYS A 132 1.11 -20.83 5.26
N LEU A 133 -0.11 -20.49 5.68
CA LEU A 133 -1.31 -20.63 4.86
C LEU A 133 -1.19 -19.84 3.55
N ILE A 134 -0.73 -18.58 3.62
CA ILE A 134 -0.51 -17.71 2.45
C ILE A 134 0.48 -18.38 1.50
N THR A 135 1.60 -18.89 2.02
CA THR A 135 2.66 -19.54 1.24
C THR A 135 2.17 -20.83 0.57
N ASP A 136 1.56 -21.73 1.34
CA ASP A 136 1.10 -23.04 0.84
C ASP A 136 -0.07 -22.88 -0.16
N SER A 137 -0.97 -21.94 0.11
CA SER A 137 -2.07 -21.64 -0.82
C SER A 137 -1.56 -21.05 -2.13
N ALA A 138 -0.52 -20.20 -2.07
CA ALA A 138 0.07 -19.59 -3.25
C ALA A 138 0.77 -20.63 -4.13
N ARG A 139 1.64 -21.46 -3.54
CA ARG A 139 2.37 -22.54 -4.24
C ARG A 139 1.47 -23.54 -4.94
N THR A 140 0.27 -23.77 -4.41
CA THR A 140 -0.72 -24.70 -4.98
C THR A 140 -1.77 -24.02 -5.85
N GLY A 141 -1.75 -22.69 -5.96
CA GLY A 141 -2.81 -21.90 -6.58
C GLY A 141 -2.34 -21.04 -7.75
N ILE A 142 -1.26 -20.29 -7.57
CA ILE A 142 -0.93 -19.13 -8.42
C ILE A 142 0.54 -19.02 -8.85
N CYS A 143 1.42 -19.95 -8.45
CA CYS A 143 2.86 -19.92 -8.79
C CYS A 143 3.21 -20.55 -10.15
#